data_AF-A0A820NEG2-F1
#
_entry.id   AF-A0A820NEG2-F1
#
_cell.length_a   1.000
_cell.length_b   1.000
_cell.length_c   1.000
_cell.angle_alpha   90.00
_cell.angle_beta   90.00
_cell.angle_gamma   90.00
#
_symmetry.space_group_name_H-M   'P 1'
#
loop_
_entity.id
_entity.type
_entity.pdbx_description
1 polymer ?
#
loop_
_entity_poly.entity_id
_entity_poly.type
_entity_poly.pdbx_seq_one_letter_code
_entity_poly.pdbx_strand_id
1 'polypeptide(L)' 'MAKNIVEEQTKTGDFYGRYIDDIFMTWNRSEEELRKLLDDVNTWHPNIKLDYKISNSLPFLDVQLTNNNGFS' A
#
# COMPACT_ATOMS: atom_id res chain seq x y z
N MET A 1 0.67 -17.63 3.61
CA MET A 1 0.78 -16.75 2.42
C MET A 1 0.69 -15.27 2.77
N ALA A 2 -0.06 -14.86 3.80
CA ALA A 2 -0.01 -13.52 4.40
C ALA A 2 1.33 -13.14 5.09
N LYS A 3 2.38 -13.96 4.92
CA LYS A 3 3.66 -13.81 5.61
C LYS A 3 4.63 -12.85 4.92
N ASN A 4 4.31 -12.36 3.71
CA ASN A 4 5.29 -11.66 2.88
C ASN A 4 5.09 -10.14 2.73
N ILE A 5 3.95 -9.56 3.11
CA ILE A 5 3.74 -8.11 2.89
C ILE A 5 4.35 -7.30 4.03
N VAL A 6 4.09 -7.71 5.27
CA VAL A 6 4.60 -7.01 6.47
C VAL A 6 6.12 -7.14 6.60
N GLU A 7 6.68 -8.32 6.31
CA GLU A 7 8.13 -8.58 6.38
C GLU A 7 8.92 -7.85 5.28
N GLU A 8 8.35 -7.68 4.09
CA GLU A 8 8.98 -6.89 3.02
C GLU A 8 8.95 -5.39 3.34
N GLN A 9 7.85 -4.89 3.91
CA GLN A 9 7.71 -3.49 4.31
C GLN A 9 8.66 -3.09 5.45
N THR A 10 8.98 -4.01 6.36
CA THR A 10 9.93 -3.72 7.47
C THR A 10 11.38 -3.58 7.01
N LYS A 11 11.74 -4.10 5.83
CA LYS A 11 13.12 -4.07 5.32
C LYS A 11 13.47 -2.79 4.55
N THR A 12 12.49 -2.11 3.97
CA THR A 12 12.67 -0.93 3.11
C THR A 12 12.38 0.40 3.82
N GLY A 13 11.98 0.36 5.10
CA GLY A 13 11.52 1.54 5.83
C GLY A 13 10.14 2.02 5.37
N ASP A 14 9.39 1.17 4.67
CA ASP A 14 8.02 1.46 4.26
C ASP A 14 7.06 1.34 5.45
N PHE A 15 6.15 2.31 5.57
CA PHE A 15 5.08 2.27 6.55
C PHE A 15 3.91 1.45 6.03
N TYR A 16 3.30 0.70 6.94
CA TYR A 16 2.05 -0.01 6.71
C TYR A 16 1.10 0.26 7.86
N GLY A 17 -0.10 0.72 7.53
CA GLY A 17 -1.19 0.86 8.48
C GLY A 17 -2.45 0.19 7.95
N ARG A 18 -3.21 -0.41 8.85
CA ARG A 18 -4.45 -1.09 8.53
C ARG A 18 -5.49 -0.82 9.60
N TYR A 19 -6.71 -0.52 9.16
CA TYR A 19 -7.90 -0.43 9.98
C TYR A 19 -9.03 -1.23 9.34
N ILE A 20 -9.33 -2.41 9.89
CA ILE A 20 -10.28 -3.39 9.34
C ILE A 20 -9.95 -3.73 7.88
N ASP A 21 -10.65 -3.12 6.92
CA ASP A 21 -10.49 -3.34 5.49
C ASP A 21 -9.76 -2.17 4.80
N ASP A 22 -9.62 -1.03 5.48
CA ASP A 22 -8.87 0.13 4.99
C ASP A 22 -7.38 -0.06 5.25
N ILE A 23 -6.59 0.03 4.19
CA ILE A 23 -5.13 -0.15 4.24
C ILE A 23 -4.48 1.09 3.64
N PHE A 24 -3.42 1.57 4.29
CA PHE A 24 -2.49 2.50 3.66
C PHE A 24 -1.07 1.97 3.78
N MET A 25 -0.25 2.26 2.79
CA MET A 25 1.18 1.94 2.81
C MET A 25 1.98 3.02 2.08
N THR A 26 3.24 3.18 2.47
CA THR A 26 4.22 3.89 1.65
C THR A 26 4.91 2.90 0.72
N TRP A 27 5.53 3.45 -0.33
CA TRP A 27 6.25 2.66 -1.31
C TRP A 27 7.44 3.45 -1.83
N ASN A 28 8.65 3.05 -1.43
CA ASN A 28 9.90 3.71 -1.81
C ASN A 28 10.54 3.11 -3.09
N ARG A 29 9.76 2.47 -3.96
CA ARG A 29 10.21 1.91 -5.24
C ARG A 29 9.40 2.50 -6.39
N SER A 30 9.62 2.03 -7.63
CA SER A 30 8.91 2.58 -8.78
C SER A 30 7.39 2.34 -8.71
N GLU A 31 6.63 3.27 -9.26
CA GLU A 31 5.17 3.15 -9.33
C GLU A 31 4.76 1.95 -10.22
N GLU A 32 5.55 1.62 -11.25
CA GLU A 32 5.30 0.46 -12.09
C GLU A 32 5.37 -0.86 -11.31
N GLU A 33 6.35 -1.00 -10.40
CA GLU A 33 6.45 -2.17 -9.54
C GLU A 33 5.28 -2.25 -8.56
N LEU A 34 4.84 -1.11 -8.03
CA LEU A 34 3.66 -1.05 -7.15
C LEU A 34 2.39 -1.49 -7.90
N ARG A 35 2.17 -0.97 -9.11
CA ARG A 35 1.00 -1.31 -9.92
C ARG A 35 0.96 -2.80 -10.25
N LYS A 36 2.10 -3.36 -10.63
CA LYS A 36 2.21 -4.80 -10.88
C LYS A 36 1.86 -5.63 -9.63
N LEU A 37 2.37 -5.24 -8.46
CA LEU A 37 2.03 -5.89 -7.19
C LEU A 37 0.53 -5.81 -6.89
N LEU A 38 -0.08 -4.65 -7.06
CA LEU A 38 -1.51 -4.44 -6.80
C LEU A 38 -2.39 -5.24 -7.77
N ASP A 39 -1.98 -5.33 -9.03
CA ASP A 39 -2.66 -6.16 -10.03
C ASP A 39 -2.55 -7.65 -9.68
N ASP A 40 -1.36 -8.13 -9.30
CA ASP A 40 -1.15 -9.51 -8.85
C ASP A 40 -2.04 -9.84 -7.63
N VAL A 41 -2.10 -8.96 -6.63
CA VAL A 41 -2.98 -9.14 -5.46
C VAL A 41 -4.45 -9.14 -5.87
N ASN A 42 -4.85 -8.30 -6.82
CA ASN A 42 -6.21 -8.30 -7.36
C ASN A 42 -6.58 -9.60 -8.09
N THR A 43 -5.61 -10.39 -8.53
CA THR A 43 -5.86 -11.73 -9.11
C THR A 43 -5.89 -12.86 -8.08
N TRP A 44 -5.41 -12.62 -6.85
CA TRP A 44 -5.19 -13.65 -5.85
C TRP A 44 -6.47 -14.37 -5.38
N HIS A 45 -7.58 -13.64 -5.24
CA HIS A 45 -8.85 -14.20 -4.80
C HIS A 45 -9.97 -13.88 -5.80
N PRO A 46 -10.80 -14.88 -6.20
CA PRO A 46 -11.80 -14.69 -7.25
C PRO A 46 -12.85 -13.61 -6.91
N ASN A 47 -13.15 -13.44 -5.62
CA ASN A 47 -14.24 -12.58 -5.16
C ASN A 47 -13.78 -11.36 -4.34
N ILE A 48 -12.48 -11.18 -4.11
CA ILE A 48 -11.95 -10.04 -3.36
C ILE A 48 -11.09 -9.22 -4.32
N LYS A 49 -11.47 -7.95 -4.50
CA LYS A 49 -10.74 -6.97 -5.30
C LYS A 49 -10.37 -5.80 -4.40
N LEU A 50 -9.11 -5.39 -4.48
CA LEU A 50 -8.60 -4.15 -3.93
C LEU A 50 -9.02 -2.99 -4.83
N ASP A 51 -9.80 -2.08 -4.26
CA ASP A 51 -9.90 -0.72 -4.77
C ASP A 51 -8.74 0.09 -4.17
N TYR A 52 -7.95 0.76 -5.02
CA TYR A 52 -6.73 1.43 -4.59
C TYR A 52 -6.54 2.78 -5.27
N LYS A 53 -5.87 3.69 -4.56
CA LYS A 53 -5.45 4.99 -5.08
C LYS A 53 -4.01 5.26 -4.69
N ILE A 54 -3.21 5.75 -5.65
CA ILE A 54 -1.81 6.12 -5.44
C ILE A 54 -1.74 7.64 -5.52
N SER A 55 -1.22 8.30 -4.47
CA SER A 55 -0.97 9.73 -4.45
C SER A 55 -0.07 10.10 -3.28
N ASN A 56 0.58 11.26 -3.38
CA ASN A 56 1.31 11.86 -2.27
C ASN A 56 0.40 12.39 -1.17
N SER A 57 -0.90 12.52 -1.42
CA SER A 57 -1.87 12.96 -0.43
C SER A 57 -3.20 12.22 -0.60
N LEU A 58 -3.61 11.48 0.44
CA LEU A 58 -4.80 10.63 0.43
C LEU A 58 -5.58 10.72 1.75
N PRO A 59 -6.91 10.79 1.70
CA PRO A 59 -7.73 10.62 2.90
C PRO A 59 -7.63 9.16 3.38
N PHE A 60 -7.56 8.96 4.70
CA PHE A 60 -7.58 7.67 5.36
C PHE A 60 -8.38 7.79 6.66
N LEU A 61 -9.56 7.16 6.72
CA LEU A 61 -10.53 7.36 7.81
C LEU A 61 -10.85 8.86 7.97
N ASP A 62 -10.78 9.38 9.20
CA ASP A 62 -11.02 10.79 9.53
C ASP A 62 -9.77 11.68 9.44
N VAL A 63 -8.67 11.19 8.82
CA VAL A 63 -7.41 11.93 8.69
C VAL A 63 -6.95 12.07 7.23
N GLN A 64 -6.23 13.14 6.95
CA GLN A 64 -5.56 13.36 5.67
C GLN A 64 -4.09 12.96 5.80
N LEU A 65 -3.66 11.93 5.07
CA LEU A 65 -2.26 11.57 4.97
C LEU A 65 -1.62 12.41 3.86
N THR A 66 -0.48 13.04 4.16
CA THR A 66 0.30 13.79 3.17
C THR A 66 1.77 13.46 3.34
N ASN A 67 2.39 13.01 2.25
CA ASN A 67 3.83 12.87 2.16
C ASN A 67 4.46 14.23 1.84
N ASN A 68 4.94 14.93 2.88
CA ASN A 68 5.64 16.22 2.76
C ASN A 68 7.13 16.01 2.41
N ASN A 69 7.41 15.43 1.23
CA ASN A 69 8.77 15.14 0.74
C ASN A 69 9.59 14.13 1.60
N GLY A 70 8.96 13.12 2.18
CA GLY A 70 9.60 11.97 2.85
C GLY A 70 9.95 10.81 1.90
N PHE A 71 10.88 9.95 2.36
CA PHE A 71 11.81 9.04 1.65
C PHE A 71 11.68 8.93 0.12
N SER A 72 12.78 9.36 -0.52
CA SER A 72 13.11 9.33 -1.95
C SER A 72 13.04 7.95 -2.60
#